data_AF-G1QM23-F1
#
_entry.id   AF-G1QM23-F1
#
_cell.length_a   1.000
_cell.length_b   1.000
_cell.length_c   1.000
_cell.angle_alpha   90.00
_cell.angle_beta   90.00
_cell.angle_gamma   90.00
#
_symmetry.space_group_name_H-M   'P 1'
#
loop_
_entity.id
_entity.type
_entity.pdbx_description
1 polymer ?
#
loop_
_entity_poly.entity_id
_entity_poly.type
_entity_poly.pdbx_seq_one_letter_code
_entity_poly.pdbx_strand_id
1 'polypeptide(L)'
;TQIQCSQLQSRRAQIHQQIDKELQMRTGAENLYRATSNNQVRETVALELSYVNSNLQLLKEELEELSGGVDPGRHGSEAVTVPMIPLGLKETKELDWSTPLKELISVHFGEDGASYEAEIRELEALRQAMRTPSRNESGLELLTAYYNQLCFLDARFLTPASSLGLFFHWYDSLTGVPAQQRALAFEKGSVLFNIGALHTQIGARQDRSCAEGARRAMEAFQRAAGAFSLLRENFSHAPSPDMSAASLCALEQLMMAQAQECVFEGLSPPYAELDREDDFCEAAEAPDIQPKTHQKPEARMPRLSQGKGPDIFHRLGPLSVFSAKNRWRLVGPVHLTRGEGSQAAIRAAGLKEGDYIVSVNGQPCRWWRHAEVVTELKAAGEAGASLQVVSLLPSSRLPSLGDRRPILLGPRGLLRSQREHGCKTPASTWASPRPLLNWSRKAQQGKTGGCPQPCAPVKPAPPSSSKHPGWP
;
A
#
# COMPACT_ATOMS: atom_id res chain seq x y z
N THR A 1 -4.69 40.52 17.67
CA THR A 1 -3.94 40.10 16.46
C THR A 1 -2.45 39.96 16.71
N GLN A 2 -1.66 41.04 16.91
CA GLN A 2 -0.19 40.95 16.92
C GLN A 2 0.41 40.07 18.05
N ILE A 3 -0.15 40.14 19.27
CA ILE A 3 0.25 39.29 20.42
C ILE A 3 -0.11 37.81 20.19
N GLN A 4 -1.22 37.54 19.52
CA GLN A 4 -1.69 36.19 19.24
C GLN A 4 -0.80 35.53 18.17
N CYS A 5 -0.35 36.31 17.17
CA CYS A 5 0.62 35.88 16.17
C CYS A 5 1.98 35.52 16.80
N SER A 6 2.51 36.33 17.73
CA SER A 6 3.77 36.02 18.42
C SER A 6 3.67 34.82 19.37
N GLN A 7 2.52 34.60 20.01
CA GLN A 7 2.25 33.40 20.81
C GLN A 7 2.21 32.14 19.94
N LEU A 8 1.51 32.16 18.81
CA LEU A 8 1.46 31.04 17.86
C LEU A 8 2.86 30.73 17.28
N GLN A 9 3.64 31.76 16.92
CA GLN A 9 5.04 31.60 16.47
C GLN A 9 5.94 30.98 17.55
N SER A 10 5.81 31.43 18.81
CA SER A 10 6.54 30.87 19.95
C SER A 10 6.18 29.40 20.18
N ARG A 11 4.89 29.05 20.16
CA ARG A 11 4.43 27.65 20.27
C ARG A 11 4.96 26.78 19.13
N ARG A 12 4.96 27.29 17.89
CA ARG A 12 5.52 26.59 16.72
C ARG A 12 7.00 26.28 16.88
N ALA A 13 7.78 27.23 17.40
CA ALA A 13 9.21 27.05 17.68
C ALA A 13 9.47 26.01 18.78
N GLN A 14 8.65 25.98 19.84
CA GLN A 14 8.71 24.96 20.90
C GLN A 14 8.45 23.56 20.35
N ILE A 15 7.43 23.41 19.49
CA ILE A 15 7.08 22.12 18.89
C ILE A 15 8.20 21.62 17.95
N HIS A 16 8.80 22.50 17.15
CA HIS A 16 9.98 22.14 16.35
C HIS A 16 11.13 21.61 17.23
N GLN A 17 11.45 22.30 18.33
CA GLN A 17 12.49 21.87 19.26
C GLN A 17 12.18 20.50 19.91
N GLN A 18 10.91 20.23 20.20
CA GLN A 18 10.47 18.93 20.71
C GLN A 18 10.59 17.84 19.64
N ILE A 19 10.19 18.10 18.39
CA ILE A 19 10.36 17.17 17.26
C ILE A 19 11.84 16.80 17.07
N ASP A 20 12.75 17.78 17.08
CA ASP A 20 14.19 17.52 16.95
C ASP A 20 14.73 16.62 18.08
N LYS A 21 14.27 16.84 19.31
CA LYS A 21 14.62 16.01 20.47
C LYS A 21 14.11 14.56 20.31
N GLU A 22 12.83 14.38 19.96
CA GLU A 22 12.26 13.05 19.76
C GLU A 22 12.94 12.32 18.58
N LEU A 23 13.30 13.02 17.49
CA LEU A 23 14.08 12.46 16.38
C LEU A 23 15.46 11.96 16.82
N GLN A 24 16.14 12.68 17.72
CA GLN A 24 17.41 12.25 18.31
C GLN A 24 17.23 11.02 19.20
N MET A 25 16.21 11.01 20.07
CA MET A 25 15.92 9.86 20.94
C MET A 25 15.56 8.61 20.13
N ARG A 26 14.76 8.75 19.06
CA ARG A 26 14.47 7.66 18.13
C ARG A 26 15.75 7.13 17.48
N THR A 27 16.63 8.01 17.01
CA THR A 27 17.90 7.61 16.39
C THR A 27 18.79 6.82 17.37
N GLY A 28 18.82 7.22 18.65
CA GLY A 28 19.50 6.47 19.71
C GLY A 28 18.89 5.08 19.94
N ALA A 29 17.56 5.01 20.07
CA ALA A 29 16.83 3.77 20.27
C ALA A 29 16.95 2.81 19.06
N GLU A 30 16.89 3.32 17.83
CA GLU A 30 17.14 2.55 16.59
C GLU A 30 18.51 1.87 16.60
N ASN A 31 19.55 2.61 17.01
CA ASN A 31 20.92 2.09 17.07
C ASN A 31 21.04 1.00 18.14
N LEU A 32 20.45 1.20 19.32
CA LEU A 32 20.43 0.21 20.39
C LEU A 32 19.64 -1.06 20.00
N TYR A 33 18.51 -0.90 19.30
CA TYR A 33 17.68 -2.02 18.80
C TYR A 33 18.47 -2.91 17.82
N ARG A 34 19.28 -2.29 16.96
CA ARG A 34 20.16 -2.99 15.99
C ARG A 34 21.38 -3.63 16.65
N ALA A 35 21.96 -2.96 17.67
CA ALA A 35 23.17 -3.42 18.34
C ALA A 35 22.91 -4.52 19.39
N THR A 36 21.73 -4.53 20.04
CA THR A 36 21.42 -5.52 21.07
C THR A 36 21.15 -6.90 20.48
N SER A 37 21.73 -7.94 21.10
CA SER A 37 21.42 -9.35 20.86
C SER A 37 20.40 -9.93 21.85
N ASN A 38 20.12 -9.23 22.96
CA ASN A 38 19.22 -9.67 24.02
C ASN A 38 17.75 -9.34 23.66
N ASN A 39 16.89 -10.36 23.64
CA ASN A 39 15.47 -10.21 23.28
C ASN A 39 14.69 -9.30 24.26
N GLN A 40 14.91 -9.38 25.57
CA GLN A 40 14.20 -8.53 26.54
C GLN A 40 14.55 -7.05 26.32
N VAL A 41 15.83 -6.74 26.15
CA VAL A 41 16.28 -5.37 25.82
C VAL A 41 15.71 -4.94 24.48
N ARG A 42 15.64 -5.84 23.49
CA ARG A 42 15.05 -5.55 22.17
C ARG A 42 13.54 -5.23 22.27
N GLU A 43 12.79 -5.96 23.09
CA GLU A 43 11.37 -5.72 23.37
C GLU A 43 11.15 -4.39 24.11
N THR A 44 11.96 -4.08 25.13
CA THR A 44 11.89 -2.77 25.81
C THR A 44 12.19 -1.63 24.84
N VAL A 45 13.23 -1.75 24.00
CA VAL A 45 13.58 -0.71 23.02
C VAL A 45 12.52 -0.58 21.92
N ALA A 46 11.80 -1.66 21.56
CA ALA A 46 10.62 -1.56 20.70
C ALA A 46 9.49 -0.75 21.36
N LEU A 47 9.24 -0.95 22.65
CA LEU A 47 8.24 -0.18 23.39
C LEU A 47 8.59 1.32 23.44
N GLU A 48 9.86 1.64 23.71
CA GLU A 48 10.34 3.03 23.71
C GLU A 48 10.28 3.66 22.30
N LEU A 49 10.60 2.90 21.24
CA LEU A 49 10.41 3.35 19.85
C LEU A 49 8.94 3.63 19.51
N SER A 50 8.00 2.82 20.01
CA SER A 50 6.56 3.08 19.87
C SER A 50 6.17 4.39 20.56
N TYR A 51 6.64 4.61 21.81
CA TYR A 51 6.33 5.83 22.57
C TYR A 51 6.89 7.11 21.89
N VAL A 52 8.16 7.10 21.50
CA VAL A 52 8.81 8.22 20.80
C VAL A 52 8.13 8.51 19.45
N ASN A 53 7.70 7.48 18.71
CA ASN A 53 6.98 7.68 17.45
C ASN A 53 5.56 8.24 17.65
N SER A 54 4.87 7.82 18.72
CA SER A 54 3.57 8.38 19.10
C SER A 54 3.70 9.88 19.44
N ASN A 55 4.70 10.25 20.24
CA ASN A 55 5.02 11.65 20.55
C ASN A 55 5.34 12.45 19.27
N LEU A 56 6.19 11.92 18.38
CA LEU A 56 6.49 12.55 17.09
C LEU A 56 5.25 12.78 16.23
N GLN A 57 4.29 11.84 16.24
CA GLN A 57 3.05 12.01 15.49
C GLN A 57 2.20 13.13 16.09
N LEU A 58 1.97 13.13 17.41
CA LEU A 58 1.20 14.16 18.10
C LEU A 58 1.78 15.57 17.87
N LEU A 59 3.10 15.71 17.98
CA LEU A 59 3.80 16.99 17.74
C LEU A 59 3.67 17.45 16.27
N LYS A 60 3.69 16.53 15.31
CA LYS A 60 3.47 16.86 13.89
C LYS A 60 2.01 17.27 13.61
N GLU A 61 1.05 16.65 14.29
CA GLU A 61 -0.37 17.01 14.16
C GLU A 61 -0.67 18.37 14.81
N GLU A 62 -0.15 18.65 16.02
CA GLU A 62 -0.26 19.98 16.65
C GLU A 62 0.38 21.07 15.77
N LEU A 63 1.51 20.77 15.13
CA LEU A 63 2.16 21.68 14.19
C LEU A 63 1.31 21.99 12.95
N GLU A 64 0.59 21.00 12.41
CA GLU A 64 -0.34 21.20 11.29
C GLU A 64 -1.58 22.00 11.73
N GLU A 65 -2.12 21.74 12.91
CA GLU A 65 -3.28 22.47 13.46
C GLU A 65 -2.96 23.94 13.77
N LEU A 66 -1.76 24.24 14.28
CA LEU A 66 -1.29 25.63 14.41
C LEU A 66 -0.98 26.30 13.06
N SER A 67 -0.88 25.53 11.98
CA SER A 67 -0.66 26.03 10.62
C SER A 67 -1.97 26.26 9.85
N GLY A 68 -3.03 25.51 10.17
CA GLY A 68 -4.39 25.70 9.64
C GLY A 68 -5.26 26.46 10.63
N GLY A 69 -5.42 27.77 10.45
CA GLY A 69 -6.10 28.66 11.40
C GLY A 69 -7.47 28.14 11.86
N VAL A 70 -7.57 27.86 13.16
CA VAL A 70 -8.80 27.39 13.82
C VAL A 70 -9.78 28.54 14.04
N ASP A 71 -11.02 28.36 13.61
CA ASP A 71 -12.14 29.27 13.85
C ASP A 71 -12.77 28.98 15.25
N PRO A 72 -12.67 29.90 16.22
CA PRO A 72 -13.06 29.62 17.61
C PRO A 72 -14.57 29.82 17.81
N GLY A 73 -15.40 28.84 17.42
CA GLY A 73 -16.84 29.07 17.33
C GLY A 73 -17.78 27.85 17.32
N ARG A 74 -17.57 26.82 18.14
CA ARG A 74 -18.62 25.81 18.43
C ARG A 74 -18.65 25.40 19.92
N HIS A 75 -19.43 26.13 20.71
CA HIS A 75 -20.06 25.61 21.93
C HIS A 75 -21.57 25.60 21.73
N GLY A 76 -22.09 24.44 21.34
CA GLY A 76 -23.52 24.13 21.28
C GLY A 76 -23.67 22.64 21.58
N SER A 77 -24.63 22.30 22.45
CA SER A 77 -24.78 20.99 23.11
C SER A 77 -24.33 19.80 22.24
N GLU A 78 -23.13 19.29 22.50
CA GLU A 78 -22.56 18.20 21.71
C GLU A 78 -23.23 16.88 22.09
N ALA A 79 -23.97 16.30 21.13
CA ALA A 79 -24.26 14.88 21.18
C ALA A 79 -22.92 14.12 21.24
N VAL A 80 -22.77 13.21 22.20
CA VAL A 80 -21.51 12.52 22.46
C VAL A 80 -21.19 11.55 21.32
N THR A 81 -20.49 12.04 20.30
CA THR A 81 -20.00 11.20 19.20
C THR A 81 -18.82 10.36 19.67
N VAL A 82 -18.81 9.08 19.29
CA VAL A 82 -17.74 8.15 19.72
C VAL A 82 -16.42 8.56 19.05
N PRO A 83 -15.29 8.69 19.79
CA PRO A 83 -14.01 8.99 19.18
C PRO A 83 -13.54 7.82 18.30
N MET A 84 -13.19 8.14 17.05
CA MET A 84 -12.67 7.19 16.09
C MET A 84 -11.17 6.95 16.29
N ILE A 85 -10.68 5.76 15.98
CA ILE A 85 -9.25 5.43 16.11
C ILE A 85 -8.55 5.65 14.76
N PRO A 86 -7.70 6.70 14.63
CA PRO A 86 -6.77 6.82 13.51
C PRO A 86 -5.52 5.97 13.73
N LEU A 87 -4.86 5.60 12.63
CA LEU A 87 -3.59 4.87 12.63
C LEU A 87 -2.45 5.81 12.25
N GLY A 88 -1.27 5.60 12.85
CA GLY A 88 -0.06 6.27 12.43
C GLY A 88 0.39 5.87 11.02
N LEU A 89 1.12 6.77 10.36
CA LEU A 89 1.79 6.46 9.10
C LEU A 89 3.12 5.76 9.41
N LYS A 90 3.47 4.74 8.62
CA LYS A 90 4.83 4.18 8.62
C LYS A 90 5.80 5.22 8.12
N GLU A 91 6.97 5.31 8.76
CA GLU A 91 8.05 6.19 8.32
C GLU A 91 9.10 5.44 7.50
N THR A 92 9.89 6.17 6.71
CA THR A 92 10.99 5.62 5.90
C THR A 92 12.20 6.55 5.86
N LYS A 93 13.39 5.98 5.64
CA LYS A 93 14.61 6.73 5.34
C LYS A 93 14.69 7.14 3.86
N GLU A 94 15.65 8.02 3.59
CA GLU A 94 16.08 8.40 2.25
C GLU A 94 16.69 7.20 1.52
N LEU A 95 16.69 7.27 0.19
CA LEU A 95 17.10 6.18 -0.67
C LEU A 95 17.68 6.75 -1.97
N ASP A 96 18.92 6.41 -2.28
CA ASP A 96 19.57 6.73 -3.56
C ASP A 96 18.95 5.85 -4.66
N TRP A 97 18.15 6.44 -5.54
CA TRP A 97 17.67 5.75 -6.74
C TRP A 97 18.64 5.92 -7.92
N SER A 98 19.45 6.98 -7.89
CA SER A 98 20.36 7.39 -8.94
C SER A 98 21.34 6.29 -9.35
N THR A 99 22.12 5.75 -8.41
CA THR A 99 23.15 4.76 -8.71
C THR A 99 22.59 3.49 -9.40
N PRO A 100 21.62 2.76 -8.81
CA PRO A 100 21.13 1.51 -9.40
C PRO A 100 20.30 1.70 -10.67
N LEU A 101 19.55 2.81 -10.81
CA LEU A 101 18.78 3.05 -12.03
C LEU A 101 19.69 3.37 -13.22
N LYS A 102 20.76 4.16 -13.02
CA LYS A 102 21.76 4.43 -14.06
C LYS A 102 22.43 3.15 -14.57
N GLU A 103 22.92 2.32 -13.65
CA GLU A 103 23.56 1.04 -13.99
C GLU A 103 22.59 0.14 -14.78
N LEU A 104 21.34 0.01 -14.32
CA LEU A 104 20.34 -0.86 -14.96
C LEU A 104 19.90 -0.32 -16.33
N ILE A 105 19.75 1.00 -16.49
CA ILE A 105 19.48 1.64 -17.79
C ILE A 105 20.60 1.31 -18.79
N SER A 106 21.86 1.46 -18.39
CA SER A 106 23.00 1.17 -19.27
C SER A 106 23.19 -0.32 -19.56
N VAL A 107 23.01 -1.20 -18.58
CA VAL A 107 23.16 -2.66 -18.77
C VAL A 107 22.01 -3.27 -19.57
N HIS A 108 20.77 -2.85 -19.34
CA HIS A 108 19.60 -3.52 -19.93
C HIS A 108 19.04 -2.83 -21.17
N PHE A 109 19.03 -1.50 -21.22
CA PHE A 109 18.48 -0.73 -22.34
C PHE A 109 19.59 -0.31 -23.33
N GLY A 110 20.86 -0.38 -22.92
CA GLY A 110 22.00 0.04 -23.75
C GLY A 110 22.10 1.56 -23.92
N GLU A 111 21.50 2.32 -23.00
CA GLU A 111 21.45 3.78 -23.02
C GLU A 111 22.35 4.39 -21.94
N ASP A 112 22.83 5.60 -22.16
CA ASP A 112 23.54 6.33 -21.12
C ASP A 112 22.62 6.65 -19.94
N GLY A 113 22.93 6.10 -18.76
CA GLY A 113 22.16 6.36 -17.54
C GLY A 113 22.18 7.84 -17.11
N ALA A 114 23.22 8.61 -17.44
CA ALA A 114 23.28 10.04 -17.10
C ALA A 114 22.24 10.86 -17.89
N SER A 115 21.81 10.38 -19.06
CA SER A 115 20.74 10.98 -19.89
C SER A 115 19.32 10.85 -19.30
N TYR A 116 19.17 10.18 -18.13
CA TYR A 116 17.93 9.98 -17.37
C TYR A 116 17.97 10.61 -15.96
N GLU A 117 18.95 11.49 -15.72
CA GLU A 117 19.16 12.17 -14.45
C GLU A 117 17.95 13.03 -14.02
N ALA A 118 17.18 13.60 -14.95
CA ALA A 118 15.99 14.40 -14.63
C ALA A 118 14.85 13.53 -14.08
N GLU A 119 14.59 12.40 -14.74
CA GLU A 119 13.62 11.38 -14.34
C GLU A 119 13.94 10.77 -12.98
N ILE A 120 15.21 10.49 -12.73
CA ILE A 120 15.70 10.00 -11.44
C ILE A 120 15.40 11.01 -10.33
N ARG A 121 15.71 12.30 -10.55
CA ARG A 121 15.41 13.37 -9.57
C ARG A 121 13.91 13.57 -9.36
N GLU A 122 13.08 13.39 -10.38
CA GLU A 122 11.63 13.44 -10.25
C GLU A 122 11.12 12.32 -9.33
N LEU A 123 11.61 11.09 -9.52
CA LEU A 123 11.31 9.96 -8.64
C LEU A 123 11.79 10.18 -7.21
N GLU A 124 13.00 10.71 -7.03
CA GLU A 124 13.58 11.02 -5.71
C GLU A 124 12.82 12.14 -4.99
N ALA A 125 12.43 13.20 -5.71
CA ALA A 125 11.60 14.28 -5.18
C ALA A 125 10.20 13.79 -4.78
N LEU A 126 9.57 12.94 -5.61
CA LEU A 126 8.28 12.32 -5.31
C LEU A 126 8.37 11.40 -4.08
N ARG A 127 9.46 10.62 -3.96
CA ARG A 127 9.75 9.85 -2.75
C ARG A 127 9.93 10.76 -1.54
N GLN A 128 10.69 11.84 -1.65
CA GLN A 128 10.96 12.71 -0.52
C GLN A 128 9.68 13.39 -0.01
N ALA A 129 8.84 13.88 -0.93
CA ALA A 129 7.55 14.49 -0.61
C ALA A 129 6.61 13.50 0.11
N MET A 130 6.51 12.25 -0.36
CA MET A 130 5.58 11.28 0.24
C MET A 130 5.91 10.88 1.69
N ARG A 131 7.13 11.18 2.19
CA ARG A 131 7.55 10.90 3.58
C ARG A 131 6.80 11.74 4.61
N THR A 132 6.26 12.88 4.20
CA THR A 132 5.45 13.78 5.02
C THR A 132 4.21 14.22 4.24
N PRO A 133 3.26 13.30 3.97
CA PRO A 133 2.07 13.61 3.20
C PRO A 133 1.09 14.40 4.08
N SER A 134 0.36 15.34 3.48
CA SER A 134 -0.68 16.11 4.18
C SER A 134 -1.85 15.21 4.61
N ARG A 135 -2.53 15.58 5.70
CA ARG A 135 -3.58 14.77 6.36
C ARG A 135 -4.94 14.86 5.65
N ASN A 136 -4.94 14.80 4.32
CA ASN A 136 -6.07 15.09 3.43
C ASN A 136 -5.96 14.36 2.08
N GLU A 137 -6.91 14.61 1.16
CA GLU A 137 -6.93 13.99 -0.18
C GLU A 137 -5.65 14.24 -0.99
N SER A 138 -5.01 15.41 -0.87
CA SER A 138 -3.74 15.69 -1.57
C SER A 138 -2.59 14.79 -1.09
N GLY A 139 -2.61 14.36 0.17
CA GLY A 139 -1.69 13.35 0.69
C GLY A 139 -1.96 11.95 0.14
N LEU A 140 -3.23 11.60 -0.07
CA LEU A 140 -3.62 10.35 -0.73
C LEU A 140 -3.20 10.35 -2.21
N GLU A 141 -3.38 11.47 -2.92
CA GLU A 141 -2.92 11.66 -4.29
C GLU A 141 -1.40 11.50 -4.39
N LEU A 142 -0.64 12.12 -3.49
CA LEU A 142 0.82 12.02 -3.41
C LEU A 142 1.31 10.57 -3.17
N LEU A 143 0.74 9.88 -2.17
CA LEU A 143 1.06 8.47 -1.90
C LEU A 143 0.67 7.56 -3.08
N THR A 144 -0.48 7.81 -3.72
CA THR A 144 -0.94 7.04 -4.89
C THR A 144 -0.07 7.29 -6.12
N ALA A 145 0.38 8.53 -6.34
CA ALA A 145 1.31 8.86 -7.41
C ALA A 145 2.63 8.10 -7.26
N TYR A 146 3.22 8.11 -6.06
CA TYR A 146 4.43 7.34 -5.78
C TYR A 146 4.22 5.82 -5.92
N TYR A 147 3.12 5.29 -5.39
CA TYR A 147 2.74 3.88 -5.55
C TYR A 147 2.62 3.46 -7.04
N ASN A 148 2.04 4.32 -7.87
CA ASN A 148 1.95 4.11 -9.31
C ASN A 148 3.35 4.08 -9.98
N GLN A 149 4.27 4.97 -9.60
CA GLN A 149 5.65 4.92 -10.09
C GLN A 149 6.36 3.62 -9.67
N LEU A 150 6.19 3.15 -8.44
CA LEU A 150 6.70 1.83 -8.01
C LEU A 150 6.16 0.67 -8.87
N CYS A 151 4.94 0.80 -9.41
CA CYS A 151 4.38 -0.17 -10.34
C CYS A 151 4.99 -0.08 -11.74
N PHE A 152 5.31 1.12 -12.23
CA PHE A 152 6.08 1.30 -13.47
C PHE A 152 7.52 0.80 -13.34
N LEU A 153 8.21 1.07 -12.22
CA LEU A 153 9.56 0.56 -11.96
C LEU A 153 9.60 -0.99 -11.93
N ASP A 154 8.63 -1.64 -11.28
CA ASP A 154 8.47 -3.09 -11.33
C ASP A 154 8.21 -3.59 -12.75
N ALA A 155 7.39 -2.89 -13.54
CA ALA A 155 7.16 -3.23 -14.93
C ALA A 155 8.42 -3.05 -15.81
N ARG A 156 9.22 -2.01 -15.58
CA ARG A 156 10.40 -1.67 -16.41
C ARG A 156 11.67 -2.42 -16.05
N PHE A 157 11.94 -2.63 -14.77
CA PHE A 157 13.31 -2.91 -14.31
C PHE A 157 13.47 -4.24 -13.56
N LEU A 158 12.37 -4.84 -13.06
CA LEU A 158 12.44 -6.05 -12.24
C LEU A 158 12.16 -7.33 -13.02
N THR A 159 12.94 -8.37 -12.72
CA THR A 159 12.73 -9.75 -13.17
C THR A 159 12.96 -10.70 -11.99
N PRO A 160 12.61 -11.99 -12.09
CA PRO A 160 13.00 -12.98 -11.07
C PRO A 160 14.53 -13.09 -10.85
N ALA A 161 15.34 -12.65 -11.82
CA ALA A 161 16.80 -12.76 -11.78
C ALA A 161 17.52 -11.41 -11.52
N SER A 162 16.81 -10.28 -11.56
CA SER A 162 17.37 -8.94 -11.36
C SER A 162 16.71 -8.23 -10.18
N SER A 163 17.53 -7.87 -9.19
CA SER A 163 17.14 -6.98 -8.08
C SER A 163 17.73 -5.59 -8.29
N LEU A 164 17.06 -4.54 -7.85
CA LEU A 164 17.53 -3.14 -7.93
C LEU A 164 18.78 -2.85 -7.07
N GLY A 165 19.39 -3.82 -6.39
CA GLY A 165 20.50 -3.56 -5.46
C GLY A 165 20.08 -2.95 -4.11
N LEU A 166 18.97 -2.21 -4.10
CA LEU A 166 18.44 -1.39 -3.00
C LEU A 166 18.05 -2.18 -1.73
N PHE A 167 18.05 -1.45 -0.62
CA PHE A 167 17.42 -1.84 0.64
C PHE A 167 16.39 -0.79 1.03
N PHE A 168 15.12 -1.17 1.08
CA PHE A 168 14.02 -0.34 1.55
C PHE A 168 13.94 -0.44 3.07
N HIS A 169 13.96 0.69 3.78
CA HIS A 169 13.97 0.76 5.25
C HIS A 169 12.70 1.46 5.75
N TRP A 170 11.85 0.73 6.47
CA TRP A 170 10.58 1.23 7.00
C TRP A 170 10.44 0.97 8.49
N TYR A 171 9.64 1.81 9.14
CA TYR A 171 9.28 1.68 10.55
C TYR A 171 7.85 1.16 10.66
N ASP A 172 7.62 0.21 11.56
CA ASP A 172 6.30 -0.23 11.99
C ASP A 172 5.50 0.96 12.57
N SER A 173 4.26 1.19 12.12
CA SER A 173 3.46 2.35 12.58
C SER A 173 2.83 2.17 13.97
N LEU A 174 2.80 0.94 14.49
CA LEU A 174 2.24 0.58 15.80
C LEU A 174 3.36 0.50 16.84
N THR A 175 4.49 -0.14 16.49
CA THR A 175 5.58 -0.44 17.42
C THR A 175 6.86 0.35 17.17
N GLY A 176 7.00 1.05 16.05
CA GLY A 176 8.25 1.71 15.69
C GLY A 176 9.42 0.79 15.36
N VAL A 177 9.24 -0.54 15.38
CA VAL A 177 10.29 -1.51 15.04
C VAL A 177 10.76 -1.30 13.59
N PRO A 178 12.09 -1.17 13.35
CA PRO A 178 12.64 -1.06 12.01
C PRO A 178 12.59 -2.40 11.26
N ALA A 179 12.16 -2.36 10.00
CA ALA A 179 12.21 -3.46 9.06
C ALA A 179 12.91 -3.04 7.76
N GLN A 180 13.65 -3.97 7.15
CA GLN A 180 14.47 -3.72 5.97
C GLN A 180 14.39 -4.89 5.00
N GLN A 181 14.11 -4.63 3.71
CA GLN A 181 14.10 -5.66 2.66
C GLN A 181 14.63 -5.15 1.33
N ARG A 182 15.04 -6.08 0.45
CA ARG A 182 15.48 -5.78 -0.93
C ARG A 182 14.35 -5.80 -1.95
N ALA A 183 13.21 -6.42 -1.61
CA ALA A 183 12.08 -6.57 -2.51
C ALA A 183 11.30 -5.26 -2.66
N LEU A 184 11.13 -4.76 -3.89
CA LEU A 184 10.27 -3.59 -4.20
C LEU A 184 8.81 -3.81 -3.77
N ALA A 185 8.39 -5.07 -3.60
CA ALA A 185 7.10 -5.40 -3.01
C ALA A 185 6.95 -4.81 -1.59
N PHE A 186 8.00 -4.83 -0.74
CA PHE A 186 7.96 -4.27 0.62
C PHE A 186 7.76 -2.74 0.61
N GLU A 187 8.41 -2.06 -0.34
CA GLU A 187 8.23 -0.62 -0.58
C GLU A 187 6.78 -0.32 -1.00
N LYS A 188 6.25 -1.01 -2.02
CA LYS A 188 4.84 -0.91 -2.44
C LYS A 188 3.86 -1.18 -1.30
N GLY A 189 4.12 -2.22 -0.50
CA GLY A 189 3.29 -2.62 0.64
C GLY A 189 3.26 -1.56 1.74
N SER A 190 4.41 -0.98 2.07
CA SER A 190 4.50 0.07 3.08
C SER A 190 3.82 1.37 2.65
N VAL A 191 3.92 1.74 1.37
CA VAL A 191 3.17 2.88 0.80
C VAL A 191 1.66 2.60 0.81
N LEU A 192 1.23 1.39 0.44
CA LEU A 192 -0.19 1.00 0.50
C LEU A 192 -0.73 0.97 1.94
N PHE A 193 0.09 0.59 2.91
CA PHE A 193 -0.26 0.71 4.33
C PHE A 193 -0.51 2.17 4.69
N ASN A 194 0.36 3.10 4.26
CA ASN A 194 0.18 4.53 4.50
C ASN A 194 -1.07 5.11 3.81
N ILE A 195 -1.45 4.61 2.63
CA ILE A 195 -2.73 4.96 1.99
C ILE A 195 -3.91 4.51 2.88
N GLY A 196 -3.85 3.30 3.45
CA GLY A 196 -4.83 2.80 4.40
C GLY A 196 -4.90 3.64 5.68
N ALA A 197 -3.75 3.88 6.31
CA ALA A 197 -3.63 4.69 7.53
C ALA A 197 -4.09 6.13 7.33
N LEU A 198 -3.75 6.79 6.21
CA LEU A 198 -4.20 8.15 5.90
C LEU A 198 -5.73 8.22 5.70
N HIS A 199 -6.34 7.19 5.11
CA HIS A 199 -7.81 7.07 5.09
C HIS A 199 -8.42 7.01 6.50
N THR A 200 -7.77 6.36 7.48
CA THR A 200 -8.27 6.35 8.87
C THR A 200 -8.24 7.74 9.52
N GLN A 201 -7.18 8.51 9.25
CA GLN A 201 -7.01 9.88 9.77
C GLN A 201 -8.06 10.82 9.16
N ILE A 202 -8.29 10.73 7.85
CA ILE A 202 -9.33 11.50 7.15
C ILE A 202 -10.72 11.13 7.67
N GLY A 203 -11.00 9.83 7.90
CA GLY A 203 -12.27 9.36 8.45
C GLY A 203 -12.52 9.85 9.88
N ALA A 204 -11.50 9.81 10.74
CA ALA A 204 -11.59 10.25 12.13
C ALA A 204 -11.77 11.79 12.27
N ARG A 205 -11.31 12.58 11.30
CA ARG A 205 -11.45 14.05 11.28
C ARG A 205 -12.76 14.58 10.65
N GLN A 206 -13.72 13.72 10.27
CA GLN A 206 -15.01 14.19 9.73
C GLN A 206 -15.98 14.62 10.84
N ASP A 207 -16.79 15.64 10.57
CA ASP A 207 -17.93 16.03 11.41
C ASP A 207 -19.09 15.03 11.21
N ARG A 208 -19.17 14.02 12.09
CA ARG A 208 -20.16 12.94 12.00
C ARG A 208 -21.55 13.34 12.53
N SER A 209 -21.71 14.56 13.07
CA SER A 209 -23.04 15.10 13.44
C SER A 209 -23.95 15.36 12.24
N CYS A 210 -23.39 15.39 11.02
CA CYS A 210 -24.14 15.55 9.78
C CYS A 210 -24.03 14.30 8.88
N ALA A 211 -25.13 13.96 8.20
CA ALA A 211 -25.21 12.75 7.36
C ALA A 211 -24.10 12.68 6.28
N GLU A 212 -23.69 13.82 5.71
CA GLU A 212 -22.62 13.86 4.71
C GLU A 212 -21.23 13.59 5.32
N GLY A 213 -20.93 14.11 6.51
CA GLY A 213 -19.69 13.83 7.22
C GLY A 213 -19.62 12.39 7.74
N ALA A 214 -20.74 11.85 8.26
CA ALA A 214 -20.87 10.44 8.61
C ALA A 214 -20.67 9.53 7.38
N ARG A 215 -21.27 9.86 6.24
CA ARG A 215 -21.06 9.14 4.96
C ARG A 215 -19.60 9.19 4.50
N ARG A 216 -18.95 10.36 4.56
CA ARG A 216 -17.53 10.51 4.21
C ARG A 216 -16.62 9.69 5.14
N ALA A 217 -16.90 9.68 6.44
CA ALA A 217 -16.17 8.87 7.43
C ALA A 217 -16.33 7.37 7.15
N MET A 218 -17.56 6.90 6.94
CA MET A 218 -17.86 5.53 6.54
C MET A 218 -17.05 5.13 5.30
N GLU A 219 -17.12 5.91 4.20
CA GLU A 219 -16.40 5.52 2.99
C GLU A 219 -14.86 5.57 3.16
N ALA A 220 -14.34 6.41 4.08
CA ALA A 220 -12.91 6.48 4.38
C ALA A 220 -12.45 5.21 5.11
N PHE A 221 -13.16 4.78 6.17
CA PHE A 221 -12.87 3.53 6.86
C PHE A 221 -13.06 2.29 5.98
N GLN A 222 -14.07 2.27 5.10
CA GLN A 222 -14.21 1.22 4.08
C GLN A 222 -12.97 1.14 3.16
N ARG A 223 -12.41 2.28 2.74
CA ARG A 223 -11.17 2.32 1.93
C ARG A 223 -9.95 1.84 2.70
N ALA A 224 -9.83 2.22 3.97
CA ALA A 224 -8.77 1.73 4.85
C ALA A 224 -8.83 0.20 5.04
N ALA A 225 -10.02 -0.35 5.32
CA ALA A 225 -10.25 -1.79 5.41
C ALA A 225 -9.82 -2.52 4.12
N GLY A 226 -10.16 -1.97 2.94
CA GLY A 226 -9.74 -2.53 1.66
C GLY A 226 -8.23 -2.47 1.42
N ALA A 227 -7.53 -1.43 1.91
CA ALA A 227 -6.07 -1.36 1.85
C ALA A 227 -5.42 -2.48 2.66
N PHE A 228 -5.86 -2.69 3.91
CA PHE A 228 -5.32 -3.74 4.79
C PHE A 228 -5.68 -5.15 4.31
N SER A 229 -6.89 -5.35 3.76
CA SER A 229 -7.30 -6.59 3.11
C SER A 229 -6.41 -6.91 1.90
N LEU A 230 -6.14 -5.92 1.03
CA LEU A 230 -5.23 -6.07 -0.12
C LEU A 230 -3.79 -6.39 0.31
N LEU A 231 -3.29 -5.81 1.40
CA LEU A 231 -1.98 -6.19 1.96
C LEU A 231 -1.98 -7.64 2.45
N ARG A 232 -3.00 -8.03 3.23
CA ARG A 232 -3.14 -9.36 3.83
C ARG A 232 -3.20 -10.47 2.79
N GLU A 233 -3.78 -10.21 1.63
CA GLU A 233 -3.82 -11.17 0.51
C GLU A 233 -2.48 -11.34 -0.23
N ASN A 234 -1.60 -10.33 -0.21
CA ASN A 234 -0.38 -10.31 -1.03
C ASN A 234 0.90 -10.70 -0.27
N PHE A 235 0.96 -10.49 1.05
CA PHE A 235 2.12 -10.83 1.87
C PHE A 235 1.92 -12.15 2.62
N SER A 236 2.31 -13.28 2.00
CA SER A 236 2.28 -14.60 2.65
C SER A 236 3.29 -14.73 3.82
N HIS A 237 4.36 -13.93 3.80
CA HIS A 237 5.27 -13.76 4.92
C HIS A 237 5.28 -12.28 5.30
N ALA A 238 4.96 -12.00 6.56
CA ALA A 238 4.83 -10.65 7.09
C ALA A 238 6.18 -9.92 7.03
N PRO A 239 6.28 -8.77 6.33
CA PRO A 239 7.54 -8.06 6.21
C PRO A 239 7.92 -7.22 7.45
N SER A 240 6.93 -6.89 8.29
CA SER A 240 7.05 -6.23 9.60
C SER A 240 5.84 -6.59 10.49
N PRO A 241 5.86 -6.35 11.82
CA PRO A 241 4.80 -6.80 12.73
C PRO A 241 3.42 -6.17 12.46
N ASP A 242 3.35 -4.87 12.18
CA ASP A 242 2.14 -4.18 11.68
C ASP A 242 1.54 -4.79 10.39
N MET A 243 2.38 -5.33 9.51
CA MET A 243 1.97 -6.04 8.30
C MET A 243 1.82 -7.56 8.48
N SER A 244 1.69 -8.05 9.73
CA SER A 244 1.34 -9.45 9.98
C SER A 244 -0.10 -9.75 9.59
N ALA A 245 -0.38 -11.00 9.19
CA ALA A 245 -1.74 -11.42 8.83
C ALA A 245 -2.73 -11.25 9.99
N ALA A 246 -2.27 -11.37 11.25
CA ALA A 246 -3.07 -11.13 12.44
C ALA A 246 -3.34 -9.63 12.63
N SER A 247 -2.29 -8.80 12.54
CA SER A 247 -2.37 -7.34 12.64
C SER A 247 -3.30 -6.76 11.57
N LEU A 248 -3.07 -7.10 10.31
CA LEU A 248 -3.90 -6.63 9.18
C LEU A 248 -5.35 -7.12 9.28
N CYS A 249 -5.60 -8.32 9.81
CA CYS A 249 -6.96 -8.80 10.08
C CYS A 249 -7.64 -7.97 11.18
N ALA A 250 -6.94 -7.68 12.28
CA ALA A 250 -7.45 -6.86 13.37
C ALA A 250 -7.74 -5.41 12.90
N LEU A 251 -6.83 -4.82 12.12
CA LEU A 251 -7.03 -3.49 11.52
C LEU A 251 -8.20 -3.49 10.53
N GLU A 252 -8.34 -4.51 9.69
CA GLU A 252 -9.48 -4.67 8.78
C GLU A 252 -10.80 -4.73 9.57
N GLN A 253 -10.90 -5.55 10.63
CA GLN A 253 -12.11 -5.61 11.47
C GLN A 253 -12.38 -4.29 12.20
N LEU A 254 -11.36 -3.62 12.74
CA LEU A 254 -11.50 -2.32 13.40
C LEU A 254 -12.05 -1.26 12.44
N MET A 255 -11.53 -1.19 11.21
CA MET A 255 -12.03 -0.28 10.18
C MET A 255 -13.47 -0.61 9.76
N MET A 256 -13.84 -1.89 9.69
CA MET A 256 -15.22 -2.28 9.42
C MET A 256 -16.18 -1.93 10.57
N ALA A 257 -15.73 -2.03 11.83
CA ALA A 257 -16.50 -1.61 13.00
C ALA A 257 -16.71 -0.08 13.01
N GLN A 258 -15.64 0.70 12.78
CA GLN A 258 -15.73 2.16 12.67
C GLN A 258 -16.61 2.61 11.49
N ALA A 259 -16.58 1.89 10.35
CA ALA A 259 -17.50 2.14 9.25
C ALA A 259 -18.96 1.84 9.61
N GLN A 260 -19.23 0.81 10.44
CA GLN A 260 -20.58 0.45 10.88
C GLN A 260 -21.14 1.46 11.89
N GLU A 261 -20.29 2.00 12.77
CA GLU A 261 -20.63 3.08 13.70
C GLU A 261 -21.04 4.36 12.95
N CYS A 262 -20.30 4.73 11.89
CA CYS A 262 -20.69 5.84 11.01
C CYS A 262 -22.06 5.63 10.33
N VAL A 263 -22.44 4.38 10.02
CA VAL A 263 -23.78 4.06 9.49
C VAL A 263 -24.84 4.17 10.59
N PHE A 264 -24.53 3.74 11.81
CA PHE A 264 -25.46 3.85 12.93
C PHE A 264 -25.76 5.31 13.27
N GLU A 265 -24.74 6.15 13.46
CA GLU A 265 -24.94 7.59 13.71
C GLU A 265 -25.61 8.29 12.53
N GLY A 266 -25.24 7.98 11.28
CA GLY A 266 -25.86 8.57 10.09
C GLY A 266 -27.34 8.18 9.86
N LEU A 267 -27.86 7.21 10.61
CA LEU A 267 -29.28 6.82 10.64
C LEU A 267 -30.01 7.30 11.89
N SER A 268 -29.29 7.82 12.90
CA SER A 268 -29.88 8.36 14.12
C SER A 268 -30.41 9.78 13.86
N PRO A 269 -31.65 10.12 14.25
CA PRO A 269 -32.07 11.52 14.29
C PRO A 269 -31.21 12.29 15.32
N PRO A 270 -31.03 13.61 15.16
CA PRO A 270 -30.37 14.40 16.19
C PRO A 270 -31.14 14.26 17.50
N TYR A 271 -30.46 13.87 18.59
CA TYR A 271 -31.08 13.73 19.93
C TYR A 271 -31.87 14.97 20.38
N ALA A 272 -31.55 16.15 19.84
CA ALA A 272 -32.27 17.41 20.04
C ALA A 272 -33.75 17.40 19.59
N GLU A 273 -34.21 16.43 18.80
CA GLU A 273 -35.64 16.25 18.49
C GLU A 273 -36.38 15.43 19.57
N LEU A 274 -35.68 14.62 20.36
CA LEU A 274 -36.27 13.78 21.42
C LEU A 274 -36.50 14.54 22.74
N ASP A 275 -35.72 15.58 23.03
CA ASP A 275 -35.89 16.45 24.21
C ASP A 275 -37.14 17.37 24.12
N ARG A 276 -38.01 17.21 23.11
CA ARG A 276 -39.20 18.05 22.89
C ARG A 276 -40.52 17.43 23.33
N GLU A 277 -40.52 16.17 23.73
CA GLU A 277 -41.70 15.45 24.21
C GLU A 277 -41.59 15.20 25.72
N ASP A 278 -41.98 16.22 26.50
CA ASP A 278 -42.23 16.15 27.96
C ASP A 278 -43.50 15.32 28.29
N ASP A 279 -43.89 14.42 27.38
CA ASP A 279 -45.01 13.51 27.55
C ASP A 279 -44.53 12.27 28.30
N PHE A 280 -44.97 12.17 29.56
CA PHE A 280 -44.93 10.95 30.39
C PHE A 280 -45.84 9.86 29.77
N CYS A 281 -45.48 9.35 28.60
CA CYS A 281 -46.05 8.13 28.05
C CYS A 281 -45.63 6.94 28.91
N GLU A 282 -46.54 5.97 29.07
CA GLU A 282 -46.25 4.72 29.77
C GLU A 282 -44.98 4.07 29.21
N ALA A 283 -44.19 3.44 30.10
CA ALA A 283 -42.98 2.73 29.72
C ALA A 283 -43.31 1.52 28.85
N ALA A 284 -43.46 1.76 27.54
CA ALA A 284 -43.64 0.72 26.54
C ALA A 284 -42.48 -0.27 26.64
N GLU A 285 -42.82 -1.54 26.79
CA GLU A 285 -41.84 -2.62 26.88
C GLU A 285 -40.95 -2.57 25.63
N ALA A 286 -39.64 -2.39 25.84
CA ALA A 286 -38.70 -2.16 24.75
C ALA A 286 -38.79 -3.33 23.74
N PRO A 287 -39.11 -3.07 22.46
CA PRO A 287 -39.34 -4.14 21.50
C PRO A 287 -38.06 -4.97 21.35
N ASP A 288 -38.22 -6.29 21.14
CA ASP A 288 -37.10 -7.23 21.04
C ASP A 288 -36.28 -6.96 19.76
N ILE A 289 -35.26 -6.08 19.87
CA ILE A 289 -34.44 -5.64 18.76
C ILE A 289 -33.53 -6.79 18.32
N GLN A 290 -33.98 -7.56 17.33
CA GLN A 290 -33.10 -8.52 16.67
C GLN A 290 -31.91 -7.79 16.02
N PRO A 291 -30.66 -8.15 16.34
CA PRO A 291 -29.47 -7.47 15.81
C PRO A 291 -29.29 -7.78 14.32
N LYS A 292 -29.92 -6.96 13.47
CA LYS A 292 -29.94 -7.15 12.01
C LYS A 292 -29.87 -5.82 11.27
N THR A 293 -28.64 -5.34 11.02
CA THR A 293 -28.42 -4.21 10.12
C THR A 293 -28.69 -4.59 8.67
N HIS A 294 -29.67 -3.93 8.04
CA HIS A 294 -29.91 -4.06 6.59
C HIS A 294 -28.81 -3.43 5.73
N GLN A 295 -28.02 -2.52 6.32
CA GLN A 295 -26.86 -1.89 5.70
C GLN A 295 -25.59 -2.34 6.44
N LYS A 296 -24.93 -3.36 5.89
CA LYS A 296 -23.60 -3.79 6.33
C LYS A 296 -22.55 -3.12 5.43
N PRO A 297 -21.63 -2.31 5.96
CA PRO A 297 -20.48 -1.82 5.21
C PRO A 297 -19.66 -2.97 4.63
N GLU A 298 -19.09 -2.77 3.44
CA GLU A 298 -18.12 -3.70 2.83
C GLU A 298 -16.76 -3.01 2.66
N ALA A 299 -15.68 -3.79 2.76
CA ALA A 299 -14.33 -3.29 2.53
C ALA A 299 -14.18 -2.85 1.07
N ARG A 300 -13.88 -1.57 0.85
CA ARG A 300 -13.78 -0.96 -0.48
C ARG A 300 -12.31 -0.86 -0.86
N MET A 301 -11.92 -1.36 -2.03
CA MET A 301 -10.55 -1.15 -2.50
C MET A 301 -10.21 0.36 -2.60
N PRO A 302 -9.04 0.80 -2.13
CA PRO A 302 -8.55 2.17 -2.37
C PRO A 302 -8.55 2.47 -3.86
N ARG A 303 -8.77 3.74 -4.23
CA ARG A 303 -8.71 4.21 -5.62
C ARG A 303 -7.25 4.34 -6.09
N LEU A 304 -6.54 3.21 -6.13
CA LEU A 304 -5.27 3.09 -6.85
C LEU A 304 -5.56 3.29 -8.33
N SER A 305 -5.34 4.52 -8.80
CA SER A 305 -5.69 4.97 -10.14
C SER A 305 -4.73 4.38 -11.17
N GLN A 306 -5.04 3.15 -11.61
CA GLN A 306 -4.29 2.41 -12.64
C GLN A 306 -3.90 3.33 -13.80
N GLY A 307 -2.61 3.65 -13.90
CA GLY A 307 -2.03 4.36 -15.04
C GLY A 307 -2.51 5.80 -15.29
N LYS A 308 -3.04 6.52 -14.29
CA LYS A 308 -3.42 7.95 -14.48
C LYS A 308 -2.26 8.94 -14.37
N GLY A 309 -1.14 8.57 -13.74
CA GLY A 309 0.09 9.35 -13.78
C GLY A 309 0.95 8.93 -14.99
N PRO A 310 1.66 9.87 -15.65
CA PRO A 310 2.65 9.50 -16.66
C PRO A 310 3.75 8.64 -16.03
N ASP A 311 4.26 7.68 -16.78
CA ASP A 311 5.43 6.89 -16.41
C ASP A 311 6.66 7.81 -16.50
N ILE A 312 7.34 8.05 -15.38
CA ILE A 312 8.51 8.93 -15.32
C ILE A 312 9.55 8.50 -16.37
N PHE A 313 9.76 7.20 -16.54
CA PHE A 313 10.74 6.63 -17.48
C PHE A 313 10.16 6.31 -18.86
N HIS A 314 9.07 6.97 -19.27
CA HIS A 314 8.45 6.80 -20.60
C HIS A 314 9.43 7.02 -21.77
N ARG A 315 10.50 7.83 -21.60
CA ARG A 315 11.53 8.05 -22.62
C ARG A 315 12.25 6.74 -23.06
N LEU A 316 12.35 5.74 -22.18
CA LEU A 316 12.84 4.40 -22.53
C LEU A 316 11.96 3.68 -23.57
N GLY A 317 10.70 4.11 -23.74
CA GLY A 317 9.76 3.56 -24.71
C GLY A 317 8.60 2.77 -24.07
N PRO A 318 7.69 2.22 -24.91
CA PRO A 318 6.50 1.52 -24.45
C PRO A 318 6.81 0.24 -23.67
N LEU A 319 6.14 0.06 -22.53
CA LEU A 319 6.30 -1.08 -21.60
C LEU A 319 6.08 -2.46 -22.23
N SER A 320 5.29 -2.54 -23.31
CA SER A 320 5.05 -3.78 -24.05
C SER A 320 6.32 -4.31 -24.74
N VAL A 321 7.29 -3.43 -25.01
CA VAL A 321 8.58 -3.76 -25.62
C VAL A 321 9.69 -3.56 -24.58
N PHE A 322 9.82 -2.35 -24.04
CA PHE A 322 10.93 -1.89 -23.19
C PHE A 322 10.68 -2.15 -21.70
N SER A 323 10.73 -3.43 -21.33
CA SER A 323 10.58 -3.96 -19.96
C SER A 323 11.60 -5.07 -19.71
N ALA A 324 12.29 -5.07 -18.57
CA ALA A 324 13.21 -6.14 -18.17
C ALA A 324 12.61 -7.56 -18.22
N LYS A 325 11.28 -7.67 -18.15
CA LYS A 325 10.54 -8.94 -18.25
C LYS A 325 10.54 -9.51 -19.68
N ASN A 326 10.83 -8.68 -20.68
CA ASN A 326 11.07 -9.04 -22.07
C ASN A 326 12.58 -9.21 -22.33
N ARG A 327 12.92 -10.03 -23.33
CA ARG A 327 14.27 -10.06 -23.90
C ARG A 327 14.18 -9.50 -25.32
N TRP A 328 15.05 -8.58 -25.67
CA TRP A 328 15.17 -8.08 -27.04
C TRP A 328 16.62 -8.03 -27.50
N ARG A 329 16.79 -7.79 -28.79
CA ARG A 329 18.07 -7.46 -29.42
C ARG A 329 17.87 -6.25 -30.31
N LEU A 330 18.75 -5.26 -30.19
CA LEU A 330 18.90 -4.22 -31.19
C LEU A 330 19.48 -4.85 -32.46
N VAL A 331 18.69 -4.84 -33.53
CA VAL A 331 19.15 -5.07 -34.90
C VAL A 331 19.71 -3.73 -35.39
N GLY A 332 20.92 -3.79 -35.96
CA GLY A 332 21.66 -2.61 -36.42
C GLY A 332 20.94 -1.84 -37.54
N PRO A 333 21.54 -0.74 -38.06
CA PRO A 333 20.92 0.06 -39.10
C PRO A 333 20.60 -0.78 -40.34
N VAL A 334 19.31 -1.07 -40.53
CA VAL A 334 18.77 -1.74 -41.71
C VAL A 334 18.48 -0.67 -42.74
N HIS A 335 19.18 -0.73 -43.87
CA HIS A 335 18.96 0.18 -44.99
C HIS A 335 17.86 -0.38 -45.90
N LEU A 336 16.76 0.36 -46.05
CA LEU A 336 15.69 0.05 -46.99
C LEU A 336 15.78 0.96 -48.21
N THR A 337 15.91 0.38 -49.40
CA THR A 337 15.93 1.11 -50.67
C THR A 337 14.55 1.14 -51.34
N ARG A 338 14.28 2.18 -52.12
CA ARG A 338 12.99 2.37 -52.78
C ARG A 338 12.86 1.40 -53.97
N GLY A 339 12.01 0.40 -53.82
CA GLY A 339 11.79 -0.67 -54.82
C GLY A 339 11.67 -2.04 -54.17
N GLU A 340 12.26 -2.21 -52.98
CA GLU A 340 12.22 -3.44 -52.18
C GLU A 340 10.89 -3.65 -51.40
N GLY A 341 9.77 -3.24 -51.99
CA GLY A 341 8.43 -3.38 -51.41
C GLY A 341 7.88 -4.82 -51.35
N SER A 342 8.67 -5.82 -51.76
CA SER A 342 8.29 -7.22 -51.64
C SER A 342 8.63 -7.75 -50.24
N GLN A 343 7.80 -8.66 -49.70
CA GLN A 343 8.11 -9.36 -48.45
C GLN A 343 9.44 -10.14 -48.49
N ALA A 344 9.97 -10.45 -49.68
CA ALA A 344 11.24 -11.12 -49.85
C ALA A 344 12.41 -10.17 -49.54
N ALA A 345 12.32 -8.92 -49.97
CA ALA A 345 13.39 -7.93 -49.78
C ALA A 345 13.41 -7.37 -48.36
N ILE A 346 12.24 -7.12 -47.74
CA ILE A 346 12.12 -6.83 -46.30
C ILE A 346 12.77 -7.94 -45.45
N ARG A 347 12.58 -9.21 -45.84
CA ARG A 347 13.24 -10.36 -45.19
C ARG A 347 14.74 -10.47 -45.50
N ALA A 348 15.18 -10.09 -46.70
CA ALA A 348 16.60 -10.03 -47.06
C ALA A 348 17.34 -8.94 -46.27
N ALA A 349 16.68 -7.82 -45.99
CA ALA A 349 17.12 -6.76 -45.08
C ALA A 349 17.10 -7.18 -43.58
N GLY A 350 16.69 -8.42 -43.27
CA GLY A 350 16.72 -9.01 -41.94
C GLY A 350 15.49 -8.74 -41.05
N LEU A 351 14.53 -7.94 -41.53
CA LEU A 351 13.33 -7.56 -40.78
C LEU A 351 12.27 -8.66 -40.78
N LYS A 352 11.53 -8.75 -39.68
CA LYS A 352 10.50 -9.75 -39.42
C LYS A 352 9.23 -9.11 -38.90
N GLU A 353 8.10 -9.78 -39.10
CA GLU A 353 6.84 -9.40 -38.47
C GLU A 353 6.96 -9.51 -36.94
N GLY A 354 6.59 -8.45 -36.23
CA GLY A 354 6.78 -8.32 -34.77
C GLY A 354 8.04 -7.56 -34.36
N ASP A 355 8.92 -7.18 -35.29
CA ASP A 355 10.04 -6.27 -35.02
C ASP A 355 9.56 -4.83 -34.77
N TYR A 356 10.24 -4.10 -33.89
CA TYR A 356 9.85 -2.77 -33.43
C TYR A 356 10.83 -1.67 -33.84
N ILE A 357 10.43 -0.73 -34.69
CA ILE A 357 11.29 0.36 -35.17
C ILE A 357 11.54 1.38 -34.05
N VAL A 358 12.81 1.69 -33.76
CA VAL A 358 13.20 2.63 -32.69
C VAL A 358 13.77 3.94 -33.19
N SER A 359 14.38 3.95 -34.38
CA SER A 359 14.72 5.19 -35.08
C SER A 359 14.64 5.04 -36.60
N VAL A 360 14.34 6.15 -37.28
CA VAL A 360 14.37 6.30 -38.75
C VAL A 360 15.31 7.44 -39.07
N ASN A 361 16.33 7.21 -39.89
CA ASN A 361 17.35 8.20 -40.27
C ASN A 361 18.03 8.88 -39.05
N GLY A 362 18.14 8.16 -37.93
CA GLY A 362 18.65 8.68 -36.66
C GLY A 362 17.63 9.44 -35.79
N GLN A 363 16.42 9.74 -36.30
CA GLN A 363 15.34 10.33 -35.51
C GLN A 363 14.66 9.27 -34.63
N PRO A 364 14.53 9.46 -33.31
CA PRO A 364 13.92 8.50 -32.41
C PRO A 364 12.39 8.45 -32.61
N CYS A 365 11.86 7.26 -32.94
CA CYS A 365 10.45 7.08 -33.32
C CYS A 365 9.67 6.13 -32.38
N ARG A 366 10.19 5.83 -31.18
CA ARG A 366 9.61 4.88 -30.19
C ARG A 366 8.20 5.21 -29.67
N TRP A 367 7.62 6.34 -30.08
CA TRP A 367 6.26 6.75 -29.74
C TRP A 367 5.45 7.25 -30.95
N TRP A 368 6.02 7.18 -32.15
CA TRP A 368 5.38 7.62 -33.39
C TRP A 368 4.26 6.66 -33.80
N ARG A 369 3.21 7.22 -34.40
CA ARG A 369 2.14 6.47 -35.07
C ARG A 369 2.65 5.99 -36.43
N HIS A 370 2.01 4.94 -36.96
CA HIS A 370 2.31 4.38 -38.27
C HIS A 370 2.37 5.45 -39.39
N ALA A 371 1.47 6.43 -39.37
CA ALA A 371 1.44 7.51 -40.36
C ALA A 371 2.69 8.41 -40.33
N GLU A 372 3.23 8.70 -39.15
CA GLU A 372 4.43 9.53 -38.97
C GLU A 372 5.67 8.78 -39.49
N VAL A 373 5.83 7.52 -39.09
CA VAL A 373 6.89 6.62 -39.60
C VAL A 373 6.83 6.49 -41.12
N VAL A 374 5.64 6.27 -41.69
CA VAL A 374 5.45 6.16 -43.15
C VAL A 374 5.73 7.48 -43.88
N THR A 375 5.50 8.62 -43.24
CA THR A 375 5.82 9.94 -43.82
C THR A 375 7.33 10.14 -43.88
N GLU A 376 8.05 9.84 -42.80
CA GLU A 376 9.52 9.91 -42.75
C GLU A 376 10.18 8.94 -43.75
N LEU A 377 9.70 7.69 -43.82
CA LEU A 377 10.16 6.70 -44.81
C LEU A 377 9.97 7.17 -46.25
N LYS A 378 8.90 7.91 -46.55
CA LYS A 378 8.65 8.50 -47.88
C LYS A 378 9.54 9.72 -48.15
N ALA A 379 9.83 10.52 -47.13
CA ALA A 379 10.69 11.70 -47.23
C ALA A 379 12.14 11.35 -47.59
N ALA A 380 12.62 10.15 -47.22
CA ALA A 380 13.96 9.65 -47.53
C ALA A 380 14.26 9.51 -49.05
N GLY A 381 13.24 9.47 -49.90
CA GLY A 381 13.40 9.50 -51.36
C GLY A 381 14.20 8.32 -51.93
N GLU A 382 15.08 8.61 -52.90
CA GLU A 382 15.94 7.60 -53.55
C GLU A 382 17.16 7.20 -52.70
N ALA A 383 17.51 7.95 -51.65
CA ALA A 383 18.64 7.64 -50.78
C ALA A 383 18.40 6.41 -49.88
N GLY A 384 17.14 5.99 -49.74
CA GLY A 384 16.71 4.95 -48.82
C GLY A 384 16.68 5.41 -47.36
N ALA A 385 16.02 4.63 -46.52
CA ALA A 385 15.88 4.92 -45.09
C ALA A 385 16.80 4.01 -44.26
N SER A 386 17.46 4.57 -43.24
CA SER A 386 18.22 3.80 -42.25
C SER A 386 17.38 3.57 -41.00
N LEU A 387 17.09 2.31 -40.68
CA LEU A 387 16.24 1.93 -39.55
C LEU A 387 17.02 1.24 -38.44
N GLN A 388 16.95 1.73 -37.21
CA GLN A 388 17.28 0.89 -36.07
C GLN A 388 16.02 0.20 -35.58
N VAL A 389 16.13 -1.09 -35.30
CA VAL A 389 14.97 -1.95 -35.05
C VAL A 389 15.27 -2.90 -33.88
N VAL A 390 14.27 -3.18 -33.06
CA VAL A 390 14.35 -4.04 -31.88
C VAL A 390 13.54 -5.30 -32.14
N SER A 391 14.22 -6.45 -32.22
CA SER A 391 13.55 -7.75 -32.29
C SER A 391 13.29 -8.29 -30.89
N LEU A 392 12.03 -8.58 -30.57
CA LEU A 392 11.66 -9.32 -29.37
C LEU A 392 12.10 -10.78 -29.51
N LEU A 393 12.89 -11.26 -28.55
CA LEU A 393 13.33 -12.64 -28.48
C LEU A 393 12.25 -13.49 -27.78
N PRO A 394 11.98 -14.73 -28.23
CA PRO A 394 11.06 -15.61 -27.53
C PRO A 394 11.47 -15.79 -26.07
N SER A 395 10.58 -15.44 -25.14
CA SER A 395 10.79 -15.76 -23.72
C SER A 395 10.94 -17.27 -23.59
N SER A 396 12.09 -17.71 -23.06
CA SER A 396 12.39 -19.12 -22.83
C SER A 396 11.40 -19.68 -21.81
N ARG A 397 10.32 -20.30 -22.31
CA ARG A 397 9.36 -21.01 -21.46
C ARG A 397 10.08 -22.19 -20.81
N LEU A 398 10.29 -22.11 -19.50
CA LEU A 398 10.33 -23.32 -18.67
C LEU A 398 8.99 -24.07 -18.88
N PRO A 399 8.98 -25.41 -18.90
CA PRO A 399 7.77 -26.18 -19.18
C PRO A 399 6.65 -25.82 -18.19
N SER A 400 5.58 -25.22 -18.70
CA SER A 400 4.45 -24.78 -17.88
C SER A 400 3.59 -25.97 -17.47
N LEU A 401 3.56 -26.29 -16.17
CA LEU A 401 2.46 -27.06 -15.62
C LEU A 401 1.22 -26.15 -15.53
N GLY A 402 0.33 -26.28 -16.51
CA GLY A 402 -0.99 -25.64 -16.54
C GLY A 402 -1.02 -24.29 -17.25
N ASP A 403 -1.81 -24.23 -18.31
CA ASP A 403 -2.15 -23.01 -19.03
C ASP A 403 -2.82 -21.98 -18.11
N ARG A 404 -2.25 -20.76 -18.05
CA ARG A 404 -2.98 -19.55 -17.64
C ARG A 404 -2.62 -18.41 -18.58
N ARG A 405 -3.66 -17.85 -19.21
CA ARG A 405 -3.61 -16.66 -20.07
C ARG A 405 -2.94 -15.48 -19.36
N PRO A 406 -2.29 -14.55 -20.08
CA PRO A 406 -1.70 -13.35 -19.45
C PRO A 406 -2.76 -12.59 -18.66
N ILE A 407 -2.51 -12.43 -17.36
CA ILE A 407 -3.44 -11.79 -16.43
C ILE A 407 -3.34 -10.27 -16.63
N LEU A 408 -4.46 -9.65 -17.00
CA LEU A 408 -4.63 -8.18 -17.02
C LEU A 408 -4.18 -7.56 -15.69
N LEU A 409 -3.63 -6.33 -15.77
CA LEU A 409 -3.01 -5.54 -14.69
C LEU A 409 -3.95 -5.14 -13.52
N GLY A 410 -4.68 -6.08 -12.93
CA GLY A 410 -5.48 -5.87 -11.73
C GLY A 410 -4.60 -5.64 -10.48
N PRO A 411 -5.12 -4.98 -9.42
CA PRO A 411 -4.36 -4.69 -8.20
C PRO A 411 -3.71 -5.92 -7.55
N ARG A 412 -4.40 -7.07 -7.58
CA ARG A 412 -3.91 -8.38 -7.10
C ARG A 412 -2.71 -8.95 -7.89
N GLY A 413 -2.38 -8.43 -9.06
CA GLY A 413 -1.24 -8.89 -9.87
C GLY A 413 0.09 -8.21 -9.52
N LEU A 414 0.04 -6.96 -9.03
CA LEU A 414 1.21 -6.07 -8.91
C LEU A 414 1.95 -6.13 -7.56
N LEU A 415 1.38 -6.86 -6.58
CA LEU A 415 1.90 -7.01 -5.22
C LEU A 415 2.30 -8.47 -4.88
N ARG A 416 2.09 -9.41 -5.81
CA ARG A 416 2.28 -10.84 -5.55
C ARG A 416 3.77 -11.17 -5.40
N SER A 417 4.21 -11.36 -4.15
CA SER A 417 5.59 -11.77 -3.83
C SER A 417 5.95 -13.10 -4.50
N GLN A 418 7.18 -13.20 -5.02
CA GLN A 418 7.73 -14.45 -5.54
C GLN A 418 8.30 -15.28 -4.38
N ARG A 419 8.17 -16.62 -4.48
CA ARG A 419 8.79 -17.54 -3.51
C ARG A 419 10.31 -17.56 -3.69
N GLU A 420 11.02 -16.74 -2.93
CA GLU A 420 12.48 -16.83 -2.85
C GLU A 420 12.91 -18.16 -2.19
N HIS A 421 13.94 -18.78 -2.76
CA HIS A 421 14.54 -19.99 -2.21
C HIS A 421 15.52 -19.58 -1.12
N GLY A 422 15.39 -20.19 0.07
CA GLY A 422 16.00 -19.65 1.29
C GLY A 422 17.54 -19.70 1.31
N CYS A 423 18.15 -18.56 1.61
CA CYS A 423 19.47 -18.54 2.22
C CYS A 423 19.33 -19.01 3.69
N LYS A 424 20.08 -20.04 4.08
CA LYS A 424 19.99 -20.62 5.43
C LYS A 424 20.82 -19.82 6.43
N THR A 425 20.16 -19.19 7.38
CA THR A 425 20.71 -18.84 8.70
C THR A 425 19.83 -19.46 9.79
N PRO A 426 20.38 -19.84 10.96
CA PRO A 426 19.76 -20.84 11.81
C PRO A 426 18.48 -20.35 12.49
N ALA A 427 17.44 -21.18 12.45
CA ALA A 427 16.18 -20.92 13.14
C ALA A 427 16.38 -20.90 14.66
N SER A 428 15.91 -19.84 15.31
CA SER A 428 15.63 -19.88 16.76
C SER A 428 14.24 -20.50 16.96
N THR A 429 14.15 -21.45 17.88
CA THR A 429 12.92 -22.20 18.14
C THR A 429 11.97 -21.37 19.01
N TRP A 430 11.05 -20.64 18.38
CA TRP A 430 9.99 -19.91 19.09
C TRP A 430 8.91 -20.87 19.59
N ALA A 431 9.03 -21.32 20.84
CA ALA A 431 7.95 -21.97 21.57
C ALA A 431 7.04 -20.90 22.20
N SER A 432 5.75 -20.92 21.89
CA SER A 432 4.78 -19.95 22.43
C SER A 432 4.61 -20.09 23.95
N PRO A 433 4.75 -19.00 24.74
CA PRO A 433 4.17 -18.93 26.06
C PRO A 433 2.64 -18.84 25.94
N ARG A 434 1.90 -19.65 26.71
CA ARG A 434 0.44 -19.52 26.82
C ARG A 434 0.09 -18.30 27.69
N PRO A 435 -0.90 -17.46 27.33
CA PRO A 435 -1.32 -16.36 28.18
C PRO A 435 -2.08 -16.88 29.41
N LEU A 436 -1.53 -16.63 30.60
CA LEU A 436 -2.22 -16.79 31.88
C LEU A 436 -2.87 -15.46 32.27
N LEU A 437 -4.16 -15.31 31.99
CA LEU A 437 -5.00 -14.26 32.59
C LEU A 437 -6.31 -14.87 33.07
N ASN A 438 -6.33 -15.27 34.35
CA ASN A 438 -7.56 -15.67 35.03
C ASN A 438 -8.37 -14.44 35.44
N TRP A 439 -9.64 -14.42 35.04
CA TRP A 439 -10.61 -13.43 35.48
C TRP A 439 -11.10 -13.75 36.91
N SER A 440 -10.59 -13.06 37.91
CA SER A 440 -10.98 -13.24 39.32
C SER A 440 -12.38 -12.68 39.60
N ARG A 441 -13.43 -13.52 39.49
CA ARG A 441 -14.77 -13.19 39.98
C ARG A 441 -14.91 -13.59 41.47
N LYS A 442 -15.45 -12.68 42.29
CA LYS A 442 -15.66 -12.88 43.74
C LYS A 442 -16.44 -14.17 44.03
N ALA A 443 -15.94 -14.98 44.96
CA ALA A 443 -16.65 -16.15 45.47
C ALA A 443 -17.50 -15.78 46.71
N GLN A 444 -18.78 -16.16 46.71
CA GLN A 444 -19.54 -16.41 47.94
C GLN A 444 -19.42 -17.88 48.31
N GLN A 445 -19.38 -18.18 49.61
CA GLN A 445 -19.18 -19.52 50.14
C GLN A 445 -20.46 -20.37 50.09
N GLY A 446 -20.31 -21.63 49.69
CA GLY A 446 -21.25 -22.72 49.93
C GLY A 446 -20.47 -24.04 50.03
N LYS A 447 -20.60 -24.77 51.15
CA LYS A 447 -19.83 -25.99 51.46
C LYS A 447 -20.56 -27.27 51.06
N THR A 448 -19.83 -28.39 51.15
CA THR A 448 -20.21 -29.81 50.94
C THR A 448 -20.21 -30.28 49.48
N GLY A 449 -19.68 -31.45 49.10
CA GLY A 449 -18.85 -32.41 49.84
C GLY A 449 -18.76 -33.77 49.09
N GLY A 450 -17.62 -34.47 49.13
CA GLY A 450 -17.47 -35.86 48.65
C GLY A 450 -16.59 -36.07 47.40
N CYS A 451 -15.90 -37.21 47.35
CA CYS A 451 -14.94 -37.67 46.34
C CYS A 451 -14.98 -39.23 46.30
N PRO A 452 -14.32 -39.96 45.36
CA PRO A 452 -14.69 -40.12 43.93
C PRO A 452 -14.78 -41.60 43.44
N GLN A 453 -14.95 -41.77 42.10
CA GLN A 453 -14.70 -42.99 41.27
C GLN A 453 -15.80 -44.11 41.19
N PRO A 454 -15.75 -45.06 40.22
CA PRO A 454 -15.88 -44.80 38.77
C PRO A 454 -16.74 -45.84 38.00
N CYS A 455 -17.23 -45.54 36.78
CA CYS A 455 -17.57 -46.60 35.78
C CYS A 455 -17.72 -46.03 34.35
N ALA A 456 -17.45 -46.85 33.34
CA ALA A 456 -17.47 -46.51 31.90
C ALA A 456 -18.58 -47.29 31.14
N PRO A 457 -18.53 -47.43 29.80
CA PRO A 457 -18.87 -46.44 28.77
C PRO A 457 -20.09 -46.87 27.90
N VAL A 458 -20.67 -45.93 27.12
CA VAL A 458 -21.75 -46.24 26.15
C VAL A 458 -21.32 -45.93 24.71
N LYS A 459 -21.67 -46.82 23.77
CA LYS A 459 -21.37 -46.77 22.32
C LYS A 459 -22.57 -46.27 21.49
N PRO A 460 -22.36 -45.86 20.21
CA PRO A 460 -23.35 -45.07 19.44
C PRO A 460 -24.35 -45.90 18.61
N ALA A 461 -25.38 -45.22 18.09
CA ALA A 461 -26.41 -45.74 17.19
C ALA A 461 -26.34 -45.09 15.76
N PRO A 462 -26.96 -45.70 14.73
CA PRO A 462 -26.51 -45.57 13.32
C PRO A 462 -27.32 -44.59 12.43
N PRO A 463 -26.87 -44.33 11.17
CA PRO A 463 -27.51 -43.38 10.26
C PRO A 463 -28.62 -43.99 9.38
N SER A 464 -29.53 -43.14 8.88
CA SER A 464 -30.57 -43.50 7.90
C SER A 464 -30.31 -42.87 6.52
N SER A 465 -30.62 -43.64 5.47
CA SER A 465 -30.41 -43.28 4.06
C SER A 465 -31.71 -43.29 3.26
N SER A 466 -31.89 -42.36 2.33
CA SER A 466 -32.84 -42.50 1.20
C SER A 466 -32.32 -41.78 -0.06
N LYS A 467 -32.78 -42.23 -1.23
CA LYS A 467 -32.17 -41.95 -2.56
C LYS A 467 -33.00 -40.96 -3.41
N HIS A 468 -32.32 -40.35 -4.39
CA HIS A 468 -32.69 -39.82 -5.74
C HIS A 468 -34.06 -40.19 -6.36
N PRO A 469 -34.58 -39.50 -7.44
CA PRO A 469 -33.92 -38.64 -8.46
C PRO A 469 -34.60 -37.26 -8.71
N GLY A 470 -34.30 -36.42 -9.72
CA GLY A 470 -33.17 -36.36 -10.68
C GLY A 470 -33.54 -36.17 -12.18
N TRP A 471 -32.90 -35.22 -12.88
CA TRP A 471 -32.91 -34.90 -14.34
C TRP A 471 -34.23 -34.30 -14.91
N PRO A 472 -34.23 -33.60 -16.07
CA PRO A 472 -33.14 -33.40 -17.06
C PRO A 472 -32.31 -32.11 -16.90
#